data_AF-A0A7S1R2A9-F1
#
_entry.id   AF-A0A7S1R2A9-F1
#
_cell.length_a   1.000
_cell.length_b   1.000
_cell.length_c   1.000
_cell.angle_alpha   90.00
_cell.angle_beta   90.00
_cell.angle_gamma   90.00
#
_symmetry.space_group_name_H-M   'P 1'
#
loop_
_entity.id
_entity.type
_entity.pdbx_description
1 polymer ?
#
loop_
_entity_poly.entity_id
_entity_poly.type
_entity_poly.pdbx_seq_one_letter_code
_entity_poly.pdbx_strand_id
1 'polypeptide(L)'
;LEEAAQLAGFQRARLLRAPVGAALWRYRLPPSQPACPRTSGSASSADAEALDRQRRPPDERQVLLVDVGAGHLDCALVVIENGVFEVRWAGGCSCGGADIDERLARLCAERAGRPADEP
;
A
#
# COMPACT_ATOMS: atom_id res chain seq x y z
N LEU A 1 15.14 5.82 15.42
CA LEU A 1 14.30 4.58 15.56
C LEU A 1 14.92 3.58 16.52
N GLU A 2 16.20 3.21 16.39
CA GLU A 2 16.88 2.31 17.35
C GLU A 2 16.79 2.80 18.80
N GLU A 3 17.27 4.03 19.02
CA GLU A 3 17.31 4.65 20.34
C GLU A 3 15.90 4.84 20.91
N ALA A 4 14.96 5.28 20.08
CA ALA A 4 13.56 5.43 20.48
C ALA A 4 12.96 4.08 20.94
N ALA A 5 13.27 2.98 20.25
CA ALA A 5 12.83 1.64 20.66
C ALA A 5 13.46 1.24 21.99
N GLN A 6 14.77 1.46 22.17
CA GLN A 6 15.46 1.16 23.43
C GLN A 6 14.91 1.98 24.61
N LEU A 7 14.71 3.29 24.42
CA LEU A 7 14.13 4.18 25.43
C LEU A 7 12.71 3.74 25.83
N ALA A 8 11.94 3.21 24.87
CA ALA A 8 10.62 2.66 25.11
C ALA A 8 10.64 1.21 25.67
N GLY A 9 11.80 0.63 25.92
CA GLY A 9 11.94 -0.74 26.46
C GLY A 9 11.69 -1.86 25.43
N PHE A 10 11.70 -1.55 24.13
CA PHE A 10 11.53 -2.53 23.06
C PHE A 10 12.86 -2.99 22.47
N GLN A 11 12.99 -4.29 22.27
CA GLN A 11 14.05 -4.86 21.42
C GLN A 11 13.60 -4.85 19.97
N ARG A 12 14.31 -4.10 19.12
CA ARG A 12 14.04 -4.06 17.69
C ARG A 12 14.56 -5.33 17.01
N ALA A 13 13.67 -6.07 16.34
CA ALA A 13 14.05 -7.28 15.60
C ALA A 13 14.53 -6.98 14.17
N ARG A 14 13.77 -6.20 13.40
CA ARG A 14 14.10 -5.81 12.01
C ARG A 14 13.30 -4.57 11.62
N LEU A 15 13.87 -3.75 10.74
CA LEU A 15 13.13 -2.69 10.05
C LEU A 15 12.74 -3.18 8.66
N LEU A 16 11.46 -3.02 8.32
CA LEU A 16 10.91 -3.35 7.02
C LEU A 16 10.27 -2.08 6.45
N ARG A 17 10.33 -1.93 5.12
CA ARG A 17 9.46 -0.97 4.44
C ARG A 17 8.01 -1.38 4.62
N ALA A 18 7.13 -0.40 4.81
CA ALA A 18 5.71 -0.63 5.04
C ALA A 18 5.05 -1.56 4.00
N PRO A 19 5.22 -1.37 2.66
CA PRO A 19 4.63 -2.27 1.68
C PRO A 19 5.17 -3.71 1.77
N VAL A 20 6.44 -3.91 2.16
CA VAL A 20 7.00 -5.26 2.37
C VAL A 20 6.43 -5.92 3.62
N GLY A 21 6.28 -5.16 4.70
CA GLY A 21 5.63 -5.61 5.93
C GLY A 21 4.17 -6.02 5.69
N ALA A 22 3.43 -5.22 4.92
CA ALA A 22 2.06 -5.51 4.51
C ALA A 22 1.96 -6.79 3.67
N ALA A 23 2.89 -7.00 2.74
CA ALA A 23 2.94 -8.23 1.94
C ALA A 23 3.15 -9.47 2.82
N LEU A 24 4.11 -9.42 3.74
CA LEU A 24 4.35 -10.50 4.68
C LEU A 24 3.13 -10.74 5.58
N TRP A 25 2.55 -9.70 6.16
CA TRP A 25 1.37 -9.83 7.02
C TRP A 25 0.18 -10.48 6.28
N ARG A 26 -0.08 -10.03 5.05
CA ARG A 26 -1.25 -10.44 4.28
C ARG A 26 -1.13 -11.82 3.64
N TYR A 27 0.08 -12.20 3.20
CA TYR A 27 0.29 -13.38 2.34
C TYR A 27 1.19 -14.45 2.98
N ARG A 28 1.84 -14.20 4.11
CA ARG A 28 2.64 -15.24 4.82
C ARG A 28 1.78 -16.16 5.69
N LEU A 29 0.64 -15.68 6.17
CA LEU A 29 -0.28 -16.50 6.96
C LEU A 29 -1.12 -17.39 6.02
N PRO A 30 -1.37 -18.67 6.38
CA PRO A 30 -2.31 -19.49 5.64
C PRO A 30 -3.69 -18.82 5.65
N PRO A 31 -4.46 -18.87 4.54
CA PRO A 31 -5.74 -18.17 4.45
C PRO A 31 -6.71 -18.75 5.49
N SER A 32 -6.92 -18.03 6.57
CA SER A 32 -7.99 -18.27 7.53
C SER A 32 -9.07 -17.21 7.33
N GLN A 33 -9.78 -17.27 6.20
CA GLN A 33 -11.17 -16.82 6.02
C GLN A 33 -11.64 -16.98 4.56
N PRO A 34 -12.92 -17.36 4.34
CA PRO A 34 -13.50 -17.49 3.01
C PRO A 34 -13.57 -16.13 2.31
N ALA A 35 -13.48 -16.14 0.99
CA ALA A 35 -13.60 -14.94 0.17
C ALA A 35 -14.92 -14.21 0.47
N CYS A 36 -14.84 -12.98 0.96
CA CYS A 36 -16.00 -12.11 1.10
C CYS A 36 -16.61 -11.90 -0.31
N PRO A 37 -17.92 -12.10 -0.53
CA PRO A 37 -18.51 -11.97 -1.86
C PRO A 37 -18.43 -10.52 -2.31
N ARG A 38 -17.66 -10.23 -3.37
CA ARG A 38 -17.59 -8.89 -3.98
C ARG A 38 -18.85 -8.68 -4.83
N THR A 39 -19.84 -7.97 -4.30
CA THR A 39 -21.00 -7.52 -5.09
C THR A 39 -20.71 -6.17 -5.78
N SER A 40 -20.83 -6.21 -7.11
CA SER A 40 -21.19 -5.15 -8.07
C SER A 40 -20.32 -3.90 -8.24
N GLY A 41 -19.76 -3.70 -9.45
CA GLY A 41 -19.41 -2.37 -9.97
C GLY A 41 -18.34 -2.29 -11.08
N SER A 42 -18.68 -2.70 -12.31
CA SER A 42 -18.11 -2.41 -13.65
C SER A 42 -16.58 -2.40 -13.91
N ALA A 43 -16.19 -3.16 -14.95
CA ALA A 43 -14.84 -3.42 -15.49
C ALA A 43 -13.99 -4.38 -14.63
N SER A 44 -14.24 -5.65 -14.92
CA SER A 44 -13.76 -6.91 -14.37
C SER A 44 -12.29 -6.98 -13.91
N SER A 45 -12.12 -6.83 -12.59
CA SER A 45 -10.96 -7.43 -11.90
C SER A 45 -10.84 -8.93 -12.18
N ALA A 46 -11.96 -9.60 -12.48
CA ALA A 46 -12.01 -11.01 -12.85
C ALA A 46 -11.33 -11.33 -14.21
N ASP A 47 -11.42 -10.44 -15.21
CA ASP A 47 -10.82 -10.70 -16.54
C ASP A 47 -9.33 -10.39 -16.52
N ALA A 48 -8.91 -9.35 -15.76
CA ALA A 48 -7.50 -9.09 -15.49
C ALA A 48 -6.87 -10.25 -14.69
N GLU A 49 -7.54 -10.75 -13.65
CA GLU A 49 -7.08 -11.92 -12.87
C GLU A 49 -7.10 -13.23 -13.69
N ALA A 50 -8.04 -13.39 -14.63
CA ALA A 50 -8.12 -14.58 -15.47
C ALA A 50 -7.02 -14.60 -16.55
N LEU A 51 -6.72 -13.45 -17.16
CA LEU A 51 -5.63 -13.31 -18.12
C LEU A 51 -4.25 -13.43 -17.46
N ASP A 52 -4.10 -12.90 -16.24
CA ASP A 52 -2.88 -13.04 -15.42
C ASP A 52 -2.61 -14.51 -15.04
N ARG A 53 -3.67 -15.26 -14.67
CA ARG A 53 -3.57 -16.71 -14.37
C ARG A 53 -3.16 -17.57 -15.57
N GLN A 54 -3.48 -17.16 -16.79
CA GLN A 54 -3.11 -17.91 -18.01
C GLN A 54 -1.65 -17.68 -18.42
N ARG A 55 -0.99 -16.63 -17.94
CA ARG A 55 0.39 -16.26 -18.33
C ARG A 55 1.45 -16.67 -17.32
N ARG A 56 1.06 -17.12 -16.13
CA ARG A 56 1.97 -17.30 -14.99
C ARG A 56 2.03 -18.76 -14.54
N PRO A 57 3.20 -19.26 -14.08
CA PRO A 57 3.27 -20.56 -13.42
C PRO A 57 2.24 -20.64 -12.27
N PRO A 58 1.66 -21.82 -12.03
CA PRO A 58 0.48 -22.00 -11.16
C PRO A 58 0.65 -21.53 -9.71
N ASP A 59 1.89 -21.31 -9.25
CA ASP A 59 2.23 -20.93 -7.87
C ASP A 59 2.92 -19.56 -7.73
N GLU A 60 3.10 -18.80 -8.81
CA GLU A 60 3.65 -17.44 -8.73
C GLU A 60 2.50 -16.42 -8.59
N ARG A 61 2.68 -15.41 -7.73
CA ARG A 61 1.75 -14.30 -7.55
C ARG A 61 2.50 -12.99 -7.52
N GLN A 62 2.18 -12.07 -8.43
CA GLN A 62 2.73 -10.72 -8.42
C GLN A 62 1.72 -9.78 -7.75
N VAL A 63 2.19 -8.97 -6.80
CA VAL A 63 1.38 -8.05 -6.03
C VAL A 63 2.05 -6.68 -6.05
N LEU A 64 1.31 -5.66 -6.51
CA LEU A 64 1.68 -4.28 -6.31
C LEU A 64 1.06 -3.80 -4.99
N LEU A 65 1.91 -3.46 -4.02
CA LEU A 65 1.48 -2.84 -2.77
C LEU A 65 1.69 -1.34 -2.88
N VAL A 66 0.67 -0.58 -2.50
CA VAL A 66 0.70 0.88 -2.43
C VAL A 66 0.23 1.27 -1.04
N ASP A 67 1.09 1.96 -0.32
CA ASP A 67 0.83 2.56 0.98
C ASP A 67 0.76 4.07 0.79
N VAL A 68 -0.39 4.67 1.06
CA VAL A 68 -0.60 6.12 1.00
C VAL A 68 -0.73 6.60 2.43
N GLY A 69 0.38 7.06 2.99
CA GLY A 69 0.43 7.67 4.30
C GLY A 69 0.03 9.14 4.26
N ALA A 70 0.13 9.80 5.41
CA ALA A 70 -0.15 11.23 5.52
C ALA A 70 0.87 12.09 4.75
N GLY A 71 2.17 11.80 4.84
CA GLY A 71 3.19 12.60 4.16
C GLY A 71 3.87 11.91 2.98
N HIS A 72 3.78 10.59 2.89
CA HIS A 72 4.54 9.79 1.94
C HIS A 72 3.65 8.73 1.31
N LEU A 73 3.91 8.46 0.04
CA LEU A 73 3.38 7.32 -0.68
C LEU A 73 4.55 6.39 -0.95
N ASP A 74 4.43 5.15 -0.48
CA ASP A 74 5.41 4.09 -0.69
C ASP A 74 4.77 2.96 -1.49
N CYS A 75 5.50 2.40 -2.44
CA CYS A 75 5.01 1.30 -3.25
C CYS A 75 6.09 0.24 -3.49
N ALA A 76 5.65 -1.01 -3.64
CA ALA A 76 6.52 -2.13 -3.96
C ALA A 76 5.81 -3.17 -4.85
N LEU A 77 6.50 -3.63 -5.88
CA LEU A 77 6.12 -4.81 -6.65
C LEU A 77 6.79 -6.03 -6.04
N VAL A 78 5.99 -6.96 -5.52
CA VAL A 78 6.46 -8.18 -4.85
C VAL A 78 5.96 -9.40 -5.61
N VAL A 79 6.88 -10.29 -5.95
CA VAL A 79 6.60 -11.60 -6.53
C VAL A 79 6.68 -12.63 -5.41
N ILE A 80 5.63 -13.42 -5.26
CA ILE A 80 5.51 -14.45 -4.24
C ILE A 80 5.47 -15.79 -4.96
N GLU A 81 6.45 -16.63 -4.69
CA GLU A 81 6.57 -17.96 -5.29
C GLU A 81 7.10 -18.93 -4.24
N ASN A 82 6.42 -20.06 -4.03
CA ASN A 82 6.83 -21.09 -3.06
C ASN A 82 7.15 -20.54 -1.65
N GLY A 83 6.41 -19.52 -1.20
CA GLY A 83 6.61 -18.86 0.09
C GLY A 83 7.78 -17.88 0.16
N VAL A 84 8.50 -17.67 -0.94
CA VAL A 84 9.55 -16.66 -1.09
C VAL A 84 8.93 -15.36 -1.58
N PHE A 85 9.34 -14.24 -0.97
CA PHE A 85 8.88 -12.90 -1.31
C PHE A 85 10.04 -12.13 -1.96
N GLU A 86 9.98 -11.95 -3.26
CA GLU A 86 10.99 -11.20 -4.02
C GLU A 86 10.46 -9.81 -4.37
N VAL A 87 11.15 -8.77 -3.90
CA VAL A 87 10.83 -7.39 -4.24
C VAL A 87 11.47 -7.07 -5.59
N ARG A 88 10.66 -6.92 -6.65
CA ARG A 88 11.15 -6.57 -7.99
C ARG A 88 11.37 -5.08 -8.17
N TRP A 89 10.58 -4.27 -7.48
CA TRP A 89 10.70 -2.83 -7.50
C TRP A 89 10.15 -2.24 -6.21
N ALA A 90 10.75 -1.14 -5.76
CA ALA A 90 10.23 -0.35 -4.66
C ALA A 90 10.53 1.12 -4.94
N GLY A 91 9.55 1.99 -4.67
CA GLY A 91 9.67 3.42 -4.87
C GLY A 91 8.67 4.18 -4.02
N GLY A 92 8.68 5.50 -4.12
CA GLY A 92 7.78 6.36 -3.39
C GLY A 92 7.99 7.83 -3.69
N CYS A 93 7.08 8.67 -3.21
CA CYS A 93 7.18 10.14 -3.22
C CYS A 93 6.95 10.68 -1.81
N SER A 94 7.47 11.89 -1.55
CA SER A 94 7.07 12.70 -0.40
C SER A 94 5.75 13.44 -0.68
N CYS A 95 4.72 12.66 -1.02
CA CYS A 95 3.38 13.17 -1.27
C CYS A 95 2.36 12.20 -0.65
N GLY A 96 1.34 12.71 0.03
CA GLY A 96 0.40 11.88 0.79
C GLY A 96 -0.90 12.59 1.13
N GLY A 97 -1.58 12.10 2.17
CA GLY A 97 -2.84 12.64 2.66
C GLY A 97 -2.80 14.14 3.01
N ALA A 98 -1.70 14.64 3.58
CA ALA A 98 -1.54 16.04 3.94
C ALA A 98 -1.58 16.96 2.70
N ASP A 99 -0.97 16.55 1.58
CA ASP A 99 -1.06 17.29 0.32
C ASP A 99 -2.50 17.32 -0.23
N ILE A 100 -3.25 16.23 -0.01
CA ILE A 100 -4.68 16.16 -0.38
C ILE A 100 -5.48 17.11 0.51
N ASP A 101 -5.25 17.07 1.82
CA ASP A 101 -5.91 17.92 2.80
C ASP A 101 -5.66 19.40 2.50
N GLU A 102 -4.41 19.78 2.20
CA GLU A 102 -4.03 21.15 1.83
C GLU A 102 -4.73 21.61 0.54
N ARG A 103 -4.72 20.77 -0.50
CA ARG A 103 -5.41 21.09 -1.77
C ARG A 103 -6.92 21.21 -1.58
N LEU A 104 -7.52 20.34 -0.76
CA LEU A 104 -8.94 20.39 -0.47
C LEU A 104 -9.30 21.64 0.33
N ALA A 105 -8.50 22.00 1.34
CA ALA A 105 -8.70 23.21 2.12
C ALA A 105 -8.65 24.47 1.23
N ARG A 106 -7.64 24.55 0.34
CA ARG A 106 -7.53 25.64 -0.63
C ARG A 106 -8.73 25.72 -1.56
N LEU A 107 -9.15 24.59 -2.14
CA LEU A 107 -10.33 24.53 -3.00
C LEU A 107 -11.60 25.00 -2.27
N CYS A 108 -11.76 24.62 -1.00
CA CYS A 108 -12.88 25.06 -0.17
C CYS A 108 -12.83 26.57 0.09
N ALA A 109 -11.66 27.14 0.39
CA ALA A 109 -11.48 28.57 0.58
C ALA A 109 -11.82 29.36 -0.70
N GLU A 110 -11.29 28.92 -1.84
CA GLU A 110 -11.57 29.52 -3.15
C GLU A 110 -13.08 29.50 -3.46
N ARG A 111 -13.75 28.36 -3.23
CA ARG A 111 -15.20 28.22 -3.43
C ARG A 111 -16.05 29.05 -2.47
N ALA A 112 -15.53 29.32 -1.28
CA ALA A 112 -16.16 30.20 -0.30
C ALA A 112 -15.92 31.70 -0.61
N GLY A 113 -15.18 32.02 -1.67
CA GLY A 113 -14.82 33.41 -2.01
C GLY A 113 -13.78 34.02 -1.07
N ARG A 114 -13.04 33.19 -0.31
CA ARG A 114 -11.92 33.65 0.53
C ARG A 114 -10.63 33.67 -0.29
N PRO A 115 -9.77 34.68 -0.13
CA PRO A 115 -8.47 34.73 -0.80
C PRO A 115 -7.61 33.54 -0.35
N ALA A 116 -6.82 32.98 -1.28
CA ALA A 116 -6.05 31.75 -1.08
C ALA A 116 -4.87 31.89 -0.10
N ASP A 117 -4.55 33.12 0.35
CA ASP A 117 -3.34 33.47 1.09
C ASP A 117 -3.64 34.20 2.42
N GLU A 118 -4.62 33.75 3.21
CA GLU A 118 -4.70 34.13 4.63
C GLU A 118 -4.02 33.03 5.47
N PRO A 119 -2.91 33.34 6.18
CA PRO A 119 -2.20 32.39 7.04
C PRO A 119 -3.04 31.95 8.26
#